data_AF-D3IIC9-F1
#
_entry.id   AF-D3IIC9-F1
#
_cell.length_a   1.000
_cell.length_b   1.000
_cell.length_c   1.000
_cell.angle_alpha   90.00
_cell.angle_beta   90.00
_cell.angle_gamma   90.00
#
_symmetry.space_group_name_H-M   'P 1'
#
loop_
_entity.id
_entity.type
_entity.pdbx_description
1 polymer ?
#
loop_
_entity_poly.entity_id
_entity_poly.type
_entity_poly.pdbx_seq_one_letter_code
_entity_poly.pdbx_strand_id
1 'polypeptide(L)'
;MGNKAYAQFDFGKILQNGADILSNGGTTDDLLSGITSIFSDKKVATIDDLVGEWAYTEPAVVFMSENLLKKAGGKLASSAIEKTIETQLNKVGITKGAMKMTFTRNGRFTQTIAGRRLRGTFTIKGKEVVLKYAGEIKQLVGTTQVDGNDLLIVMDASKMLTYLKAIGSISGNASLKTATSLLGSMDGMLCGLRLNRASK
;
A
#
# COMPACT_ATOMS: atom_id res chain seq x y z
N MET A 1 30.90 14.93 -16.40
CA MET A 1 29.48 14.60 -16.64
C MET A 1 29.24 13.16 -16.22
N GLY A 2 28.70 12.94 -15.02
CA GLY A 2 28.51 11.59 -14.46
C GLY A 2 27.15 11.02 -14.84
N ASN A 3 27.15 9.97 -15.66
CA ASN A 3 25.96 9.20 -16.00
C ASN A 3 25.43 8.52 -14.74
N LYS A 4 24.25 8.93 -14.25
CA LYS A 4 23.53 8.16 -13.23
C LYS A 4 22.87 6.98 -13.92
N ALA A 5 23.43 5.79 -13.73
CA ALA A 5 22.79 4.54 -14.12
C ALA A 5 21.52 4.37 -13.27
N TYR A 6 20.36 4.62 -13.88
CA TYR A 6 19.09 4.14 -13.35
C TYR A 6 19.14 2.61 -13.39
N ALA A 7 18.75 1.95 -12.30
CA ALA A 7 18.63 0.50 -12.26
C ALA A 7 17.67 0.07 -13.39
N GLN A 8 18.19 -0.67 -14.37
CA GLN A 8 17.34 -1.32 -15.35
C GLN A 8 16.53 -2.39 -14.62
N PHE A 9 15.21 -2.22 -14.61
CA PHE A 9 14.30 -3.26 -14.12
C PHE A 9 14.47 -4.47 -15.04
N ASP A 10 15.14 -5.50 -14.54
CA ASP A 10 15.29 -6.78 -15.24
C ASP A 10 13.95 -7.53 -15.19
N PHE A 11 13.11 -7.22 -16.18
CA PHE A 11 11.82 -7.87 -16.38
C PHE A 11 11.95 -9.40 -16.52
N GLY A 12 13.09 -9.91 -17.00
CA GLY A 12 13.34 -11.34 -17.14
C GLY A 12 13.45 -12.06 -15.81
N LYS A 13 14.15 -11.47 -14.84
CA LYS A 13 14.22 -11.99 -13.47
C LYS A 13 12.89 -11.89 -12.73
N ILE A 14 12.13 -10.84 -12.98
CA ILE A 14 10.79 -10.67 -12.40
C ILE A 14 9.83 -11.75 -12.93
N LEU A 15 9.90 -12.06 -14.22
CA LEU A 15 9.05 -13.07 -14.86
C LEU A 15 9.37 -14.49 -14.36
N GLN A 16 10.64 -14.82 -14.14
CA GLN A 16 11.05 -16.10 -13.55
C GLN A 16 10.58 -16.23 -12.10
N ASN A 17 10.74 -15.19 -11.28
CA ASN A 17 10.23 -15.19 -9.91
C ASN A 17 8.68 -15.26 -9.87
N GLY A 18 7.98 -14.64 -10.82
CA GLY A 18 6.53 -14.72 -10.95
C GLY A 18 6.03 -16.11 -11.34
N ALA A 19 6.76 -16.81 -12.21
CA ALA A 19 6.47 -18.19 -12.57
C ALA A 19 6.71 -19.16 -11.40
N ASP A 20 7.76 -18.93 -10.60
CA ASP A 20 8.07 -19.73 -9.39
C ASP A 20 7.04 -19.54 -8.25
N ILE A 21 6.39 -18.37 -8.18
CA ILE A 21 5.30 -18.10 -7.23
C ILE A 21 4.00 -18.82 -7.63
N LEU A 22 3.73 -18.92 -8.93
CA LEU A 22 2.57 -19.62 -9.47
C LEU A 22 2.70 -21.15 -9.34
N SER A 23 3.93 -21.67 -9.37
CA SER A 23 4.20 -23.11 -9.28
C SER A 23 4.34 -23.62 -7.83
N ASN A 24 4.66 -22.77 -6.85
CA ASN A 24 4.79 -23.14 -5.42
C ASN A 24 3.50 -23.01 -4.58
N GLY A 25 2.32 -23.14 -5.19
CA GLY A 25 1.07 -23.29 -4.43
C GLY A 25 0.43 -21.98 -3.95
N GLY A 26 0.81 -20.82 -4.50
CA GLY A 26 -0.02 -19.62 -4.43
C GLY A 26 -1.27 -19.83 -5.27
N THR A 27 -2.39 -20.21 -4.66
CA THR A 27 -3.66 -20.34 -5.37
C THR A 27 -3.97 -19.04 -6.09
N THR A 28 -4.28 -19.16 -7.38
CA THR A 28 -4.67 -18.06 -8.28
C THR A 28 -5.81 -17.21 -7.70
N ASP A 29 -6.57 -17.76 -6.75
CA ASP A 29 -7.64 -17.11 -5.98
C ASP A 29 -7.16 -15.96 -5.08
N ASP A 30 -5.95 -16.05 -4.50
CA ASP A 30 -5.34 -14.95 -3.72
C ASP A 30 -4.92 -13.78 -4.63
N LEU A 31 -4.80 -14.04 -5.94
CA LEU A 31 -4.50 -13.05 -6.96
C LEU A 31 -5.76 -12.31 -7.45
N LEU A 32 -6.99 -12.75 -7.09
CA LEU A 32 -8.25 -12.28 -7.69
C LEU A 32 -9.01 -11.21 -6.89
N SER A 33 -8.49 -10.70 -5.77
CA SER A 33 -9.21 -9.67 -4.99
C SER A 33 -9.55 -8.45 -5.87
N GLY A 34 -10.86 -8.15 -5.94
CA GLY A 34 -11.55 -7.49 -7.06
C GLY A 34 -11.22 -6.02 -7.33
N ILE A 35 -10.20 -5.49 -6.66
CA ILE A 35 -9.69 -4.16 -6.98
C ILE A 35 -8.73 -4.27 -8.14
N THR A 36 -9.27 -4.00 -9.33
CA THR A 36 -8.53 -3.73 -10.56
C THR A 36 -7.31 -2.87 -10.25
N SER A 37 -6.16 -3.22 -10.83
CA SER A 37 -4.90 -2.47 -10.69
C SER A 37 -4.95 -1.06 -11.31
N ILE A 38 -6.13 -0.52 -11.61
CA ILE A 38 -6.35 0.76 -12.27
C ILE A 38 -7.20 1.64 -11.36
N PHE A 39 -6.84 2.92 -11.27
CA PHE A 39 -7.56 3.87 -10.45
C PHE A 39 -9.00 4.12 -10.96
N SER A 40 -9.98 4.18 -10.05
CA SER A 40 -11.37 4.47 -10.38
C SER A 40 -11.94 5.56 -9.46
N ASP A 41 -12.37 6.68 -10.03
CA ASP A 41 -13.05 7.76 -9.28
C ASP A 41 -14.36 7.29 -8.62
N LYS A 42 -15.00 6.26 -9.18
CA LYS A 42 -16.25 5.70 -8.65
C LYS A 42 -16.04 4.85 -7.40
N LYS A 43 -14.79 4.43 -7.13
CA LYS A 43 -14.44 3.59 -5.97
C LYS A 43 -13.82 4.41 -4.84
N VAL A 44 -13.72 5.73 -4.98
CA VAL A 44 -13.24 6.61 -3.90
C VAL A 44 -14.13 6.44 -2.67
N ALA A 45 -13.50 6.16 -1.52
CA ALA A 45 -14.25 5.88 -0.31
C ALA A 45 -14.94 7.13 0.25
N THR A 46 -16.17 6.96 0.71
CA THR A 46 -16.86 7.90 1.60
C THR A 46 -16.54 7.60 3.07
N ILE A 47 -17.03 8.45 3.99
CA ILE A 47 -16.85 8.20 5.43
C ILE A 47 -17.54 6.88 5.81
N ASP A 48 -18.76 6.64 5.34
CA ASP A 48 -19.51 5.44 5.70
C ASP A 48 -18.87 4.17 5.14
N ASP A 49 -18.22 4.24 3.97
CA ASP A 49 -17.45 3.10 3.43
C ASP A 49 -16.28 2.75 4.33
N LEU A 50 -15.55 3.75 4.85
CA LEU A 50 -14.39 3.54 5.71
C LEU A 50 -14.75 3.03 7.11
N VAL A 51 -15.92 3.42 7.64
CA VAL A 51 -16.32 3.05 9.01
C VAL A 51 -16.31 1.53 9.19
N GLY A 52 -15.62 1.08 10.24
CA GLY A 52 -15.44 -0.33 10.55
C GLY A 52 -13.99 -0.69 10.85
N GLU A 53 -13.76 -1.98 10.98
CA GLU A 53 -12.45 -2.57 11.24
C GLU A 53 -11.88 -3.21 9.97
N TRP A 54 -10.59 -3.01 9.78
CA TRP A 54 -9.85 -3.43 8.61
C TRP A 54 -8.55 -4.07 9.04
N ALA A 55 -8.20 -5.20 8.43
CA ALA A 55 -6.95 -5.89 8.65
C ALA A 55 -6.11 -5.83 7.37
N TYR A 56 -4.84 -5.44 7.51
CA TYR A 56 -3.90 -5.47 6.39
C TYR A 56 -3.77 -6.89 5.85
N THR A 57 -3.85 -7.03 4.53
CA THR A 57 -3.66 -8.30 3.83
C THR A 57 -2.31 -8.33 3.12
N GLU A 58 -2.05 -7.32 2.30
CA GLU A 58 -0.88 -7.26 1.41
C GLU A 58 -0.65 -5.83 0.88
N PRO A 59 0.50 -5.53 0.26
CA PRO A 59 0.71 -4.26 -0.44
C PRO A 59 -0.21 -4.13 -1.65
N ALA A 60 -0.47 -2.89 -2.06
CA ALA A 60 -1.27 -2.62 -3.26
C ALA A 60 -0.53 -1.68 -4.21
N VAL A 61 -0.60 -1.95 -5.51
CA VAL A 61 -0.17 -1.04 -6.58
C VAL A 61 -1.34 -0.71 -7.49
N VAL A 62 -1.58 0.58 -7.70
CA VAL A 62 -2.63 1.12 -8.56
C VAL A 62 -2.00 2.00 -9.63
N PHE A 63 -2.21 1.64 -10.88
CA PHE A 63 -1.82 2.44 -12.04
C PHE A 63 -2.82 3.56 -12.27
N MET A 64 -2.31 4.75 -12.58
CA MET A 64 -3.17 5.91 -12.87
C MET A 64 -3.83 5.85 -14.26
N SER A 65 -3.37 4.97 -15.15
CA SER A 65 -3.98 4.76 -16.47
C SER A 65 -3.79 3.34 -16.99
N GLU A 66 -4.70 2.90 -17.86
CA GLU A 66 -4.56 1.63 -18.57
C GLU A 66 -3.29 1.55 -19.43
N ASN A 67 -2.88 2.68 -20.00
CA ASN A 67 -1.67 2.74 -20.83
C ASN A 67 -0.42 2.47 -20.00
N LEU A 68 -0.37 2.96 -18.75
CA LEU A 68 0.72 2.65 -17.84
C LEU A 68 0.67 1.18 -17.41
N LEU A 69 -0.51 0.62 -17.11
CA LEU A 69 -0.65 -0.80 -16.81
C LEU A 69 -0.14 -1.68 -17.97
N LYS A 70 -0.54 -1.36 -19.21
CA LYS A 70 -0.10 -2.11 -20.41
C LYS A 70 1.41 -1.96 -20.63
N LYS A 71 1.95 -0.74 -20.55
CA LYS A 71 3.39 -0.46 -20.71
C LYS A 71 4.24 -1.10 -19.64
N ALA A 72 3.73 -1.18 -18.41
CA ALA A 72 4.42 -1.84 -17.31
C ALA A 72 4.37 -3.37 -17.41
N GLY A 73 3.74 -3.97 -18.43
CA GLY A 73 3.66 -5.43 -18.55
C GLY A 73 2.55 -6.05 -17.69
N GLY A 74 1.51 -5.28 -17.37
CA GLY A 74 0.32 -5.78 -16.69
C GLY A 74 0.56 -6.20 -15.24
N LYS A 75 -0.21 -7.19 -14.79
CA LYS A 75 -0.28 -7.66 -13.39
C LYS A 75 1.04 -8.24 -12.84
N LEU A 76 1.96 -8.62 -13.72
CA LEU A 76 3.25 -9.19 -13.34
C LEU A 76 4.19 -8.15 -12.74
N ALA A 77 4.21 -6.93 -13.30
CA ALA A 77 5.03 -5.86 -12.74
C ALA A 77 4.47 -5.30 -11.44
N SER A 78 3.14 -5.20 -11.30
CA SER A 78 2.54 -4.84 -10.01
C SER A 78 2.94 -5.84 -8.92
N SER A 79 2.89 -7.14 -9.21
CA SER A 79 3.29 -8.17 -8.26
C SER A 79 4.75 -8.05 -7.80
N ALA A 80 5.67 -7.70 -8.69
CA ALA A 80 7.08 -7.50 -8.35
C ALA A 80 7.30 -6.27 -7.46
N ILE A 81 6.59 -5.18 -7.74
CA ILE A 81 6.62 -3.96 -6.93
C ILE A 81 5.97 -4.24 -5.56
N GLU A 82 4.82 -4.91 -5.54
CA GLU A 82 4.14 -5.38 -4.33
C GLU A 82 5.09 -6.23 -3.48
N LYS A 83 5.83 -7.18 -4.07
CA LYS A 83 6.81 -8.00 -3.34
C LYS A 83 7.95 -7.19 -2.72
N THR A 84 8.40 -6.15 -3.43
CA THR A 84 9.43 -5.23 -2.94
C THR A 84 8.93 -4.43 -1.73
N ILE A 85 7.69 -3.94 -1.80
CA ILE A 85 7.02 -3.23 -0.71
C ILE A 85 6.78 -4.16 0.47
N GLU A 86 6.27 -5.38 0.21
CA GLU A 86 6.02 -6.42 1.21
C GLU A 86 7.29 -6.69 2.01
N THR A 87 8.43 -6.84 1.34
CA THR A 87 9.74 -7.05 1.98
C THR A 87 10.09 -5.91 2.94
N GLN A 88 9.77 -4.65 2.60
CA GLN A 88 10.04 -3.53 3.51
C GLN A 88 9.04 -3.46 4.66
N LEU A 89 7.77 -3.72 4.40
CA LEU A 89 6.71 -3.74 5.42
C LEU A 89 6.97 -4.85 6.44
N ASN A 90 7.39 -6.04 6.00
CA ASN A 90 7.72 -7.16 6.88
C ASN A 90 8.87 -6.83 7.84
N LYS A 91 9.92 -6.12 7.37
CA LYS A 91 11.05 -5.69 8.22
C LYS A 91 10.62 -4.78 9.38
N VAL A 92 9.53 -4.02 9.19
CA VAL A 92 9.02 -3.09 10.20
C VAL A 92 7.80 -3.65 10.96
N GLY A 93 7.53 -4.95 10.82
CA GLY A 93 6.48 -5.65 11.57
C GLY A 93 5.07 -5.46 11.01
N ILE A 94 4.95 -5.03 9.75
CA ILE A 94 3.68 -5.00 9.02
C ILE A 94 3.60 -6.25 8.14
N THR A 95 2.97 -7.29 8.68
CA THR A 95 2.65 -8.54 8.01
C THR A 95 1.13 -8.74 7.97
N LYS A 96 0.65 -9.66 7.12
CA LYS A 96 -0.78 -10.00 7.00
C LYS A 96 -1.40 -10.21 8.39
N GLY A 97 -2.47 -9.47 8.69
CA GLY A 97 -3.19 -9.50 9.97
C GLY A 97 -2.53 -8.76 11.16
N ALA A 98 -1.24 -8.43 11.09
CA ALA A 98 -0.52 -7.77 12.18
C ALA A 98 -0.80 -6.26 12.26
N MET A 99 -1.19 -5.64 11.13
CA MET A 99 -1.67 -4.26 11.10
C MET A 99 -3.20 -4.22 11.02
N LYS A 100 -3.82 -3.48 11.93
CA LYS A 100 -5.28 -3.27 11.95
C LYS A 100 -5.60 -1.79 11.97
N MET A 101 -6.68 -1.40 11.32
CA MET A 101 -7.22 -0.05 11.33
C MET A 101 -8.69 -0.08 11.71
N THR A 102 -9.12 0.87 12.53
CA THR A 102 -10.52 1.06 12.87
C THR A 102 -10.89 2.50 12.58
N PHE A 103 -11.92 2.72 11.76
CA PHE A 103 -12.47 4.04 11.50
C PHE A 103 -13.85 4.15 12.14
N THR A 104 -14.12 5.30 12.73
CA THR A 104 -15.38 5.57 13.42
C THR A 104 -16.09 6.76 12.79
N ARG A 105 -17.43 6.78 12.87
CA ARG A 105 -18.26 7.78 12.20
C ARG A 105 -17.99 9.22 12.64
N ASN A 106 -17.46 9.42 13.86
CA ASN A 106 -17.10 10.75 14.37
C ASN A 106 -15.71 11.24 13.91
N GLY A 107 -15.14 10.63 12.86
CA GLY A 107 -13.86 11.06 12.29
C GLY A 107 -12.65 10.67 13.12
N ARG A 108 -12.75 9.65 13.99
CA ARG A 108 -11.59 9.10 14.73
C ARG A 108 -11.13 7.81 14.11
N PHE A 109 -9.83 7.56 14.16
CA PHE A 109 -9.27 6.27 13.77
C PHE A 109 -8.26 5.74 14.79
N THR A 110 -8.08 4.42 14.77
CA THR A 110 -6.95 3.75 15.42
C THR A 110 -6.19 2.93 14.42
N GLN A 111 -4.88 2.79 14.61
CA GLN A 111 -4.05 1.91 13.81
C GLN A 111 -3.10 1.15 14.73
N THR A 112 -3.04 -0.17 14.58
CA THR A 112 -2.07 -1.00 15.27
C THR A 112 -0.95 -1.35 14.32
N ILE A 113 0.30 -1.11 14.71
CA ILE A 113 1.51 -1.42 13.94
C ILE A 113 2.52 -2.04 14.91
N ALA A 114 3.08 -3.22 14.59
CA ALA A 114 4.07 -3.90 15.42
C ALA A 114 3.66 -3.97 16.92
N GLY A 115 2.39 -4.28 17.19
CA GLY A 115 1.82 -4.34 18.56
C GLY A 115 1.56 -2.98 19.23
N ARG A 116 1.97 -1.86 18.63
CA ARG A 116 1.73 -0.51 19.14
C ARG A 116 0.44 0.07 18.55
N ARG A 117 -0.45 0.54 19.42
CA ARG A 117 -1.73 1.15 19.01
C ARG A 117 -1.62 2.67 18.97
N LEU A 118 -1.72 3.21 17.77
CA LEU A 118 -1.78 4.62 17.46
C LEU A 118 -3.24 5.08 17.36
N ARG A 119 -3.48 6.36 17.62
CA ARG A 119 -4.82 6.97 17.57
C ARG A 119 -4.74 8.31 16.84
N GLY A 120 -5.85 8.72 16.26
CA GLY A 120 -5.92 9.99 15.55
C GLY A 120 -7.30 10.35 15.05
N THR A 121 -7.35 11.36 14.19
CA THR A 121 -8.55 11.77 13.45
C THR A 121 -8.33 11.59 11.95
N PHE A 122 -9.42 11.36 11.22
CA PHE A 122 -9.38 11.30 9.77
C PHE A 122 -10.42 12.22 9.15
N THR A 123 -10.12 12.71 7.95
CA THR A 123 -11.04 13.47 7.11
C THR A 123 -10.93 13.00 5.67
N ILE A 124 -12.00 13.10 4.90
CA ILE A 124 -11.98 12.84 3.45
C ILE A 124 -12.03 14.18 2.71
N LYS A 125 -11.14 14.39 1.75
CA LYS A 125 -11.06 15.56 0.88
C LYS A 125 -10.97 15.12 -0.57
N GLY A 126 -12.11 15.13 -1.28
CA GLY A 126 -12.19 14.54 -2.61
C GLY A 126 -11.82 13.06 -2.54
N LYS A 127 -10.75 12.66 -3.26
CA LYS A 127 -10.23 11.28 -3.25
C LYS A 127 -9.29 10.93 -2.11
N GLU A 128 -8.87 11.93 -1.33
CA GLU A 128 -7.85 11.75 -0.31
C GLU A 128 -8.47 11.47 1.06
N VAL A 129 -8.01 10.42 1.72
CA VAL A 129 -8.12 10.25 3.17
C VAL A 129 -6.90 10.88 3.83
N VAL A 130 -7.15 11.82 4.75
CA VAL A 130 -6.12 12.48 5.54
C VAL A 130 -6.15 11.92 6.95
N LEU A 131 -5.10 11.23 7.36
CA LEU A 131 -4.92 10.65 8.69
C LEU A 131 -4.03 11.54 9.53
N LYS A 132 -4.55 12.11 10.62
CA LYS A 132 -3.78 12.92 11.57
C LYS A 132 -3.58 12.12 12.85
N TYR A 133 -2.36 11.73 13.16
CA TYR A 133 -2.07 10.96 14.37
C TYR A 133 -1.92 11.91 15.55
N ALA A 134 -2.29 11.42 16.73
CA ALA A 134 -1.90 12.07 17.98
C ALA A 134 -0.41 11.77 18.25
N GLY A 135 0.42 12.81 18.41
CA GLY A 135 1.85 12.70 18.70
C GLY A 135 2.75 13.24 17.58
N GLU A 136 3.94 12.65 17.43
CA GLU A 136 4.99 13.17 16.53
C GLU A 136 4.70 12.94 15.03
N ILE A 137 3.89 11.94 14.69
CA ILE A 137 3.50 11.66 13.31
C ILE A 137 2.41 12.64 12.91
N LYS A 138 2.81 13.74 12.27
CA LYS A 138 1.89 14.86 12.00
C LYS A 138 0.68 14.45 11.16
N GLN A 139 0.91 13.81 10.01
CA GLN A 139 -0.15 13.50 9.06
C GLN A 139 0.33 12.50 8.01
N LEU A 140 -0.58 11.64 7.55
CA LEU A 140 -0.45 10.87 6.32
C LEU A 140 -1.62 11.16 5.40
N VAL A 141 -1.37 11.13 4.10
CA VAL A 141 -2.38 11.35 3.07
C VAL A 141 -2.35 10.17 2.13
N GLY A 142 -3.48 9.51 1.97
CA GLY A 142 -3.67 8.42 1.03
C GLY A 142 -4.85 8.71 0.12
N THR A 143 -4.88 8.10 -1.04
CA THR A 143 -6.05 7.97 -1.89
C THR A 143 -6.71 6.63 -1.60
N THR A 144 -8.03 6.62 -1.47
CA THR A 144 -8.77 5.40 -1.17
C THR A 144 -9.41 4.79 -2.40
N GLN A 145 -9.49 3.46 -2.43
CA GLN A 145 -10.48 2.74 -3.24
C GLN A 145 -11.15 1.69 -2.38
N VAL A 146 -12.48 1.63 -2.38
CA VAL A 146 -13.27 0.59 -1.71
C VAL A 146 -14.04 -0.20 -2.75
N ASP A 147 -13.99 -1.52 -2.62
CA ASP A 147 -14.79 -2.45 -3.41
C ASP A 147 -15.23 -3.61 -2.53
N GLY A 148 -16.52 -3.64 -2.17
CA GLY A 148 -17.07 -4.60 -1.22
C GLY A 148 -16.35 -4.58 0.13
N ASN A 149 -15.63 -5.66 0.43
CA ASN A 149 -14.88 -5.84 1.68
C ASN A 149 -13.40 -5.46 1.56
N ASP A 150 -12.96 -4.95 0.41
CA ASP A 150 -11.58 -4.54 0.20
C ASP A 150 -11.45 -3.02 0.25
N LEU A 151 -10.41 -2.56 0.94
CA LEU A 151 -10.01 -1.16 1.03
C LEU A 151 -8.55 -1.05 0.59
N LEU A 152 -8.31 -0.21 -0.40
CA LEU A 152 -6.98 0.29 -0.71
C LEU A 152 -6.78 1.65 -0.05
N ILE A 153 -5.63 1.83 0.59
CA ILE A 153 -5.08 3.14 0.92
C ILE A 153 -3.74 3.24 0.22
N VAL A 154 -3.72 3.94 -0.92
CA VAL A 154 -2.56 4.06 -1.80
C VAL A 154 -2.10 5.51 -1.90
N MET A 155 -0.81 5.74 -2.11
CA MET A 155 -0.23 7.06 -2.11
C MET A 155 0.93 7.14 -3.10
N ASP A 156 1.31 8.36 -3.47
CA ASP A 156 2.50 8.56 -4.28
C ASP A 156 3.77 8.15 -3.51
N ALA A 157 4.87 8.08 -4.23
CA ALA A 157 6.12 7.57 -3.71
C ALA A 157 6.62 8.39 -2.50
N SER A 158 6.51 9.71 -2.56
CA SER A 158 6.98 10.60 -1.50
C SER A 158 6.21 10.40 -0.19
N LYS A 159 4.89 10.21 -0.30
CA LYS A 159 4.00 9.92 0.83
C LYS A 159 4.25 8.51 1.36
N MET A 160 4.51 7.53 0.50
CA MET A 160 4.84 6.16 0.91
C MET A 160 6.16 6.10 1.68
N LEU A 161 7.18 6.83 1.22
CA LEU A 161 8.43 6.98 1.97
C LEU A 161 8.18 7.62 3.34
N THR A 162 7.34 8.65 3.40
CA THR A 162 6.98 9.32 4.65
C THR A 162 6.27 8.35 5.61
N TYR A 163 5.37 7.52 5.09
CA TYR A 163 4.71 6.48 5.85
C TYR A 163 5.69 5.43 6.38
N LEU A 164 6.56 4.89 5.54
CA LEU A 164 7.57 3.90 5.95
C LEU A 164 8.54 4.47 7.00
N LYS A 165 8.93 5.75 6.89
CA LYS A 165 9.74 6.43 7.92
C LYS A 165 9.01 6.54 9.25
N ALA A 166 7.74 6.92 9.22
CA ALA A 166 6.91 7.01 10.42
C ALA A 166 6.75 5.64 11.09
N ILE A 167 6.53 4.58 10.31
CA ILE A 167 6.49 3.22 10.83
C ILE A 167 7.85 2.81 11.41
N GLY A 168 8.94 3.06 10.69
CA GLY A 168 10.28 2.69 11.13
C GLY A 168 10.69 3.36 12.45
N SER A 169 10.25 4.61 12.70
CA SER A 169 10.46 5.25 14.00
C SER A 169 9.63 4.59 15.11
N ILE A 170 8.40 4.17 14.81
CA ILE A 170 7.55 3.43 15.76
C ILE A 170 8.08 2.02 16.02
N SER A 171 8.58 1.31 15.01
CA SER A 171 9.04 -0.08 15.15
C SER A 171 10.47 -0.19 15.67
N GLY A 172 11.20 0.93 15.79
CA GLY A 172 12.62 0.95 16.13
C GLY A 172 13.53 0.40 15.03
N ASN A 173 13.01 0.24 13.80
CA ASN A 173 13.74 -0.39 12.70
C ASN A 173 13.96 0.63 11.57
N ALA A 174 15.07 1.35 11.62
CA ALA A 174 15.38 2.53 10.82
C ALA A 174 15.97 2.23 9.43
N SER A 175 15.49 1.20 8.73
CA SER A 175 16.05 0.84 7.41
C SER A 175 15.59 1.80 6.29
N LEU A 176 16.13 3.02 6.30
CA LEU A 176 15.86 4.10 5.34
C LEU A 176 16.45 3.88 3.94
N LYS A 177 17.47 3.01 3.78
CA LYS A 177 18.21 2.85 2.51
C LYS A 177 17.39 2.21 1.39
N THR A 178 16.39 1.40 1.70
CA THR A 178 15.58 0.68 0.69
C THR A 178 14.36 1.46 0.23
N ALA A 179 13.96 2.50 0.95
CA ALA A 179 12.78 3.27 0.59
C ALA A 179 13.05 4.22 -0.60
N THR A 180 14.32 4.57 -0.87
CA THR A 180 14.71 5.41 -2.02
C THR A 180 14.65 4.66 -3.36
N SER A 181 14.93 3.35 -3.39
CA SER A 181 14.77 2.55 -4.62
C SER A 181 13.30 2.36 -4.99
N LEU A 182 12.42 2.30 -3.98
CA LEU A 182 10.97 2.29 -4.17
C LEU A 182 10.47 3.61 -4.79
N LEU A 183 11.10 4.75 -4.46
CA LEU A 183 10.71 6.04 -5.04
C LEU A 183 10.86 6.12 -6.56
N GLY A 184 11.94 5.53 -7.09
CA GLY A 184 12.23 5.60 -8.53
C GLY A 184 11.32 4.70 -9.38
N SER A 185 10.74 3.66 -8.78
CA SER A 185 9.89 2.70 -9.48
C SER A 185 8.42 3.11 -9.52
N MET A 186 8.02 4.22 -8.89
CA MET A 186 6.61 4.58 -8.63
C MET A 186 6.05 5.71 -9.52
N ASP A 187 6.82 6.18 -10.51
CA ASP A 187 6.33 7.23 -11.42
C ASP A 187 5.08 6.76 -12.18
N GLY A 188 4.01 7.55 -12.13
CA GLY A 188 2.69 7.21 -12.69
C GLY A 188 1.88 6.14 -11.94
N MET A 189 2.31 5.74 -10.73
CA MET A 189 1.63 4.74 -9.90
C MET A 189 1.38 5.25 -8.48
N LEU A 190 0.35 4.69 -7.85
CA LEU A 190 0.10 4.82 -6.42
C LEU A 190 0.39 3.47 -5.76
N CYS A 191 1.09 3.48 -4.62
CA CYS A 191 1.35 2.27 -3.85
C CYS A 191 0.89 2.44 -2.42
N GLY A 192 0.54 1.34 -1.76
CA GLY A 192 0.17 1.37 -0.36
C GLY A 192 -0.30 0.03 0.13
N LEU A 193 -1.45 0.02 0.78
CA LEU A 193 -1.92 -1.11 1.57
C LEU A 193 -3.28 -1.56 1.05
N ARG A 194 -3.42 -2.87 0.84
CA ARG A 194 -4.71 -3.54 0.76
C ARG A 194 -5.10 -4.00 2.16
N LEU A 195 -6.32 -3.70 2.54
CA LEU A 195 -6.94 -4.15 3.77
C LEU A 195 -8.25 -4.83 3.43
N ASN A 196 -8.56 -5.88 4.17
CA ASN A 196 -9.87 -6.52 4.11
C ASN A 196 -10.64 -6.19 5.39
N ARG A 197 -11.95 -6.00 5.24
CA ARG A 197 -12.83 -5.74 6.37
C ARG A 197 -12.72 -6.91 7.34
N ALA A 198 -12.34 -6.64 8.59
CA ALA A 198 -12.28 -7.69 9.59
C ALA A 198 -13.71 -8.22 9.78
N SER A 199 -13.97 -9.46 9.38
CA SER A 199 -15.24 -10.12 9.61
C SER A 199 -15.50 -10.15 11.12
N LYS A 200 -16.75 -9.88 11.51
CA LYS A 200 -17.21 -10.20 12.87
C LYS A 200 -17.10 -11.69 13.14
#